data_AF-A0A949JTL4-F1
#
_entry.id   AF-A0A949JTL4-F1
#
_cell.length_a   1.000
_cell.length_b   1.000
_cell.length_c   1.000
_cell.angle_alpha   90.00
_cell.angle_beta   90.00
_cell.angle_gamma   90.00
#
_symmetry.space_group_name_H-M   'P 1'
#
loop_
_entity.id
_entity.type
_entity.pdbx_description
1 polymer ?
#
loop_
_entity_poly.entity_id
_entity_poly.type
_entity_poly.pdbx_seq_one_letter_code
_entity_poly.pdbx_strand_id
1 'polypeptide(L)'
;MLGINRNPILLTDSYKLSHADQYPPGTSNIYSYFEARQGAQFPEMVFFGLQYSLKAYLAHQLTQDHIDEADEMVTAHLGTEAVFNRKGWEYILKEHKGRMPVRICAVPEGTVLP
;
A
#
# COMPACT_ATOMS: atom_id res chain seq x y z
N MET A 1 7.14 -5.43 -21.66
CA MET A 1 6.89 -5.63 -20.22
C MET A 1 5.62 -4.88 -19.88
N LEU A 2 4.57 -5.57 -19.43
CA LEU A 2 3.30 -4.95 -19.03
C LEU A 2 3.50 -4.18 -17.72
N GLY A 3 4.15 -3.02 -17.78
CA GLY A 3 4.17 -2.06 -16.69
C GLY A 3 2.81 -1.40 -16.66
N ILE A 4 1.96 -1.81 -15.73
CA ILE A 4 0.77 -1.06 -15.39
C ILE A 4 1.26 0.23 -14.72
N ASN A 5 1.42 1.30 -15.50
CA ASN A 5 1.82 2.61 -15.00
C ASN A 5 0.62 3.25 -14.27
N ARG A 6 0.35 2.80 -13.03
CA ARG A 6 -0.72 3.31 -12.17
C ARG A 6 -0.10 4.02 -10.98
N ASN A 7 -0.72 5.11 -10.58
CA ASN A 7 -0.33 5.87 -9.40
C ASN A 7 -0.50 5.01 -8.13
N PRO A 8 0.57 4.62 -7.43
CA PRO A 8 0.50 3.69 -6.30
C PRO A 8 -0.24 4.28 -5.09
N ILE A 9 -0.37 5.61 -5.00
CA ILE A 9 -1.07 6.30 -3.91
C ILE A 9 -2.59 6.08 -4.02
N LEU A 10 -3.10 5.97 -5.25
CA LEU A 10 -4.53 5.81 -5.54
C LEU A 10 -4.98 4.34 -5.60
N LEU A 11 -4.07 3.38 -5.45
CA LEU A 11 -4.37 1.95 -5.39
C LEU A 11 -4.73 1.51 -3.97
N THR A 12 -5.69 2.20 -3.36
CA THR A 12 -6.10 1.99 -1.98
C THR A 12 -7.59 2.28 -1.81
N ASP A 13 -8.19 1.78 -0.73
CA ASP A 13 -9.56 2.17 -0.38
C ASP A 13 -9.58 3.63 0.10
N SER A 14 -10.58 4.42 -0.32
CA SER A 14 -10.63 5.86 -0.06
C SER A 14 -10.54 6.23 1.43
N TYR A 15 -11.15 5.43 2.31
CA TYR A 15 -11.10 5.68 3.76
C TYR A 15 -9.66 5.64 4.32
N LYS A 16 -8.75 4.87 3.71
CA LYS A 16 -7.36 4.74 4.16
C LYS A 16 -6.54 6.02 3.96
N LEU A 17 -6.97 6.90 3.07
CA LEU A 17 -6.31 8.19 2.83
C LEU A 17 -6.31 9.07 4.08
N SER A 18 -7.32 8.91 4.95
CA SER A 18 -7.46 9.63 6.21
C SER A 18 -6.80 8.97 7.43
N HIS A 19 -6.26 7.75 7.29
CA HIS A 19 -5.81 6.97 8.43
C HIS A 19 -4.57 7.53 9.14
N ALA A 20 -3.74 8.29 8.43
CA ALA A 20 -2.51 8.85 9.00
C ALA A 20 -2.77 9.64 10.29
N ASP A 21 -3.88 10.39 10.33
CA ASP A 21 -4.27 11.23 11.46
C ASP A 21 -5.09 10.49 12.52
N GLN A 22 -5.45 9.22 12.27
CA GLN A 22 -6.29 8.40 13.16
C GLN A 22 -5.48 7.47 14.06
N TYR A 23 -4.19 7.28 13.77
CA TYR A 23 -3.33 6.48 14.62
C TYR A 23 -3.05 7.19 15.96
N PRO A 24 -2.87 6.44 17.07
CA PRO A 24 -2.51 7.02 18.35
C PRO A 24 -1.25 7.90 18.26
N PRO A 25 -1.20 9.07 18.93
CA PRO A 25 -0.03 9.93 18.94
C PRO A 25 1.24 9.19 19.36
N GLY A 26 2.34 9.40 18.63
CA GLY A 26 3.61 8.72 18.89
C GLY A 26 3.74 7.31 18.28
N THR A 27 2.77 6.86 17.49
CA THR A 27 2.88 5.60 16.73
C THR A 27 4.07 5.67 15.76
N SER A 28 5.03 4.78 15.95
CA SER A 28 6.25 4.69 15.13
C SER A 28 6.31 3.43 14.26
N ASN A 29 5.48 2.42 14.57
CA ASN A 29 5.46 1.14 13.89
C ASN A 29 4.03 0.60 13.80
N ILE A 30 3.66 0.09 12.64
CA ILE A 30 2.41 -0.65 12.41
C ILE A 30 2.79 -2.01 11.82
N TYR A 31 2.31 -3.08 12.43
CA TYR A 31 2.49 -4.45 11.96
C TYR A 31 1.13 -5.04 11.55
N SER A 32 1.11 -5.77 10.44
CA SER A 32 -0.10 -6.41 9.93
C SER A 32 0.28 -7.77 9.32
N TYR A 33 -0.68 -8.70 9.32
CA TYR A 33 -0.51 -10.04 8.75
C TYR A 33 -1.70 -10.38 7.85
N PHE A 34 -1.51 -11.38 6.99
CA PHE A 34 -2.52 -11.86 6.06
C PHE A 34 -2.74 -13.36 6.29
N GLU A 35 -4.00 -13.79 6.36
CA GLU A 35 -4.38 -15.18 6.56
C GLU A 35 -5.67 -15.52 5.81
N ALA A 36 -5.80 -16.77 5.38
CA ALA A 36 -7.09 -17.36 5.08
C ALA A 36 -7.69 -17.83 6.41
N ARG A 37 -8.68 -17.10 6.93
CA ARG A 37 -9.22 -17.34 8.28
C ARG A 37 -9.88 -18.72 8.39
N GLN A 38 -9.87 -19.25 9.61
CA GLN A 38 -10.61 -20.45 9.96
C GLN A 38 -12.10 -20.33 9.56
N GLY A 39 -12.65 -21.38 8.97
CA GLY A 39 -14.02 -21.41 8.43
C GLY A 39 -14.10 -21.09 6.93
N ALA A 40 -12.97 -20.93 6.25
CA ALA A 40 -12.92 -20.94 4.79
C ALA A 40 -13.49 -22.25 4.21
N GLN A 41 -13.95 -22.20 2.96
CA GLN A 41 -14.53 -23.35 2.25
C GLN A 41 -13.57 -24.55 2.18
N PHE A 42 -12.27 -24.28 2.09
CA PHE A 42 -11.23 -25.29 1.98
C PHE A 42 -10.35 -25.29 3.23
N PRO A 43 -9.98 -26.48 3.75
CA PRO A 43 -9.17 -26.60 4.96
C PRO A 43 -7.67 -26.36 4.72
N GLU A 44 -7.27 -26.15 3.47
CA GLU A 44 -5.90 -25.84 3.07
C GLU A 44 -5.91 -24.87 1.89
N MET A 45 -4.83 -24.11 1.75
CA MET A 45 -4.61 -23.16 0.67
C MET A 45 -3.14 -23.17 0.20
N VAL A 46 -2.93 -22.92 -1.10
CA VAL A 46 -1.59 -22.72 -1.67
C VAL A 46 -1.23 -21.25 -1.64
N PHE A 47 -0.15 -20.88 -0.94
CA PHE A 47 0.31 -19.49 -0.91
C PHE A 47 0.98 -19.15 -2.23
N PHE A 48 0.38 -18.26 -3.04
CA PHE A 48 0.92 -17.88 -4.33
C PHE A 48 0.44 -16.48 -4.76
N GLY A 49 1.27 -15.75 -5.49
CA GLY A 49 0.92 -14.47 -6.13
C GLY A 49 1.53 -13.23 -5.49
N LEU A 50 2.14 -13.34 -4.31
CA LEU A 50 2.84 -12.23 -3.66
C LEU A 50 3.95 -11.66 -4.55
N GLN A 51 4.76 -12.50 -5.19
CA GLN A 51 5.87 -12.05 -6.03
C GLN A 51 5.40 -11.21 -7.21
N TYR A 52 4.27 -11.58 -7.82
CA TYR A 52 3.63 -10.76 -8.85
C TYR A 52 3.20 -9.41 -8.27
N SER A 53 2.48 -9.41 -7.15
CA SER A 53 2.01 -8.17 -6.51
C SER A 53 3.16 -7.23 -6.13
N LEU A 54 4.28 -7.77 -5.63
CA LEU A 54 5.47 -6.99 -5.34
C LEU A 54 6.06 -6.36 -6.60
N LYS A 55 6.24 -7.15 -7.67
CA LYS A 55 6.86 -6.68 -8.92
C LYS A 55 5.98 -5.70 -9.69
N ALA A 56 4.67 -5.91 -9.67
CA ALA A 56 3.71 -5.13 -10.45
C ALA A 56 3.29 -3.82 -9.77
N TYR A 57 3.35 -3.74 -8.43
CA TYR A 57 2.80 -2.60 -7.69
C TYR A 57 3.78 -1.98 -6.70
N LEU A 58 4.57 -2.76 -5.97
CA LEU A 58 5.38 -2.25 -4.85
C LEU A 58 6.84 -1.94 -5.23
N ALA A 59 7.37 -2.59 -6.28
CA ALA A 59 8.75 -2.43 -6.73
C ALA A 59 9.01 -1.12 -7.49
N HIS A 60 7.96 -0.33 -7.74
CA HIS A 60 8.03 0.92 -8.49
C HIS A 60 8.30 2.11 -7.56
N GLN A 61 8.93 3.14 -8.13
CA GLN A 61 9.20 4.39 -7.41
C GLN A 61 8.02 5.34 -7.60
N LEU A 62 7.52 5.92 -6.51
CA LEU A 62 6.61 7.04 -6.58
C LEU A 62 7.36 8.29 -7.08
N THR A 63 6.63 9.21 -7.70
CA THR A 63 7.16 10.43 -8.31
C THR A 63 6.39 11.64 -7.77
N GLN A 64 6.89 12.84 -8.03
CA GLN A 64 6.16 14.06 -7.69
C GLN A 64 4.80 14.12 -8.41
N ASP A 65 4.76 13.77 -9.70
CA ASP A 65 3.52 13.73 -10.49
C ASP A 65 2.45 12.82 -9.86
N HIS A 66 2.86 11.68 -9.27
CA HIS A 66 1.92 10.82 -8.54
C HIS A 66 1.33 11.51 -7.29
N ILE A 67 2.13 12.31 -6.57
CA ILE A 67 1.65 13.04 -5.40
C ILE A 67 0.67 14.13 -5.83
N ASP A 68 1.00 14.86 -6.88
CA ASP A 68 0.18 15.98 -7.37
C ASP A 68 -1.15 15.48 -7.95
N GLU A 69 -1.13 14.43 -8.79
CA GLU A 69 -2.35 13.78 -9.28
C GLU A 69 -3.22 13.24 -8.14
N ALA A 70 -2.59 12.61 -7.13
CA ALA A 70 -3.34 12.03 -6.01
C ALA A 70 -4.01 13.11 -5.16
N ASP A 71 -3.33 14.22 -4.90
CA ASP A 71 -3.89 15.35 -4.14
C ASP A 71 -5.13 15.93 -4.82
N GLU A 72 -5.03 16.20 -6.13
CA GLU A 72 -6.15 16.70 -6.93
C GLU A 72 -7.34 15.73 -6.92
N MET A 73 -7.09 14.44 -7.16
CA MET A 73 -8.13 13.40 -7.17
C MET A 73 -8.77 13.21 -5.80
N VAL A 74 -7.99 13.18 -4.72
CA VAL A 74 -8.49 12.98 -3.36
C VAL A 74 -9.31 14.18 -2.91
N THR A 75 -8.85 15.40 -3.20
CA THR A 75 -9.58 16.63 -2.90
C THR A 75 -10.92 16.66 -3.63
N ALA A 76 -10.94 16.31 -4.92
CA ALA A 76 -12.18 16.23 -5.69
C ALA A 76 -13.13 15.12 -5.18
N HIS A 77 -12.59 13.97 -4.77
CA HIS A 77 -13.38 12.82 -4.32
C HIS A 77 -13.98 13.02 -2.92
N LEU A 78 -13.20 13.58 -1.98
CA LEU A 78 -13.60 13.74 -0.58
C LEU A 78 -14.13 15.15 -0.26
N GLY A 79 -14.00 16.10 -1.19
CA GLY A 79 -14.45 17.48 -1.03
C GLY A 79 -13.58 18.33 -0.10
N THR A 80 -12.38 17.85 0.25
CA THR A 80 -11.44 18.58 1.12
C THR A 80 -10.00 18.12 0.89
N GLU A 81 -9.07 19.07 0.91
CA GLU A 81 -7.61 18.83 0.87
C GLU A 81 -7.06 18.34 2.23
N ALA A 82 -7.82 18.54 3.32
CA ALA A 82 -7.34 18.32 4.68
C ALA A 82 -7.03 16.85 5.01
N VAL A 83 -7.51 15.91 4.18
CA VAL A 83 -7.38 14.47 4.40
C VAL A 83 -6.12 13.90 3.75
N PHE A 84 -5.58 14.53 2.70
CA PHE A 84 -4.47 13.95 1.96
C PHE A 84 -3.13 14.19 2.68
N ASN A 85 -2.47 13.11 3.09
CA ASN A 85 -1.17 13.18 3.75
C ASN A 85 -0.01 13.44 2.75
N ARG A 86 -0.04 14.59 2.08
CA ARG A 86 1.00 15.02 1.12
C ARG A 86 2.40 14.98 1.73
N LYS A 87 2.56 15.50 2.95
CA LYS A 87 3.85 15.55 3.66
C LYS A 87 4.47 14.15 3.87
N GLY A 88 3.65 13.17 4.19
CA GLY A 88 4.09 11.78 4.33
C GLY A 88 4.60 11.19 3.01
N TRP A 89 3.93 11.48 1.90
CA TRP A 89 4.37 11.04 0.57
C TRP A 89 5.64 11.74 0.10
N GLU A 90 5.76 13.05 0.33
CA GLU A 90 6.96 13.83 0.01
C GLU A 90 8.17 13.36 0.82
N TYR A 91 7.97 12.97 2.09
CA TYR A 91 9.01 12.33 2.90
C TYR A 91 9.51 11.03 2.25
N ILE A 92 8.61 10.16 1.78
CA ILE A 92 9.01 8.92 1.09
C ILE A 92 9.75 9.23 -0.22
N LEU A 93 9.28 10.21 -0.99
CA LEU A 93 9.94 10.64 -2.22
C LEU A 93 11.39 11.08 -1.95
N LYS A 94 11.59 11.93 -0.94
CA LYS A 94 12.87 12.53 -0.61
C LYS A 94 13.83 11.55 0.09
N GLU A 95 13.41 10.96 1.19
CA GLU A 95 14.29 10.17 2.07
C GLU A 95 14.46 8.73 1.58
N HIS A 96 13.48 8.18 0.86
CA HIS A 96 13.51 6.82 0.33
C HIS A 96 13.58 6.75 -1.20
N LYS A 97 13.80 7.88 -1.87
CA LYS A 97 13.87 7.98 -3.35
C LYS A 97 12.60 7.42 -4.02
N GLY A 98 11.46 7.65 -3.38
CA GLY A 98 10.15 7.17 -3.84
C GLY A 98 9.92 5.66 -3.69
N ARG A 99 10.84 4.91 -3.06
CA ARG A 99 10.63 3.47 -2.77
C ARG A 99 9.88 3.30 -1.47
N MET A 100 8.89 2.42 -1.44
CA MET A 100 8.08 2.18 -0.25
C MET A 100 8.93 1.59 0.90
N PRO A 101 9.01 2.24 2.07
CA PRO A 101 9.86 1.83 3.18
C PRO A 101 9.18 0.76 4.04
N VAL A 102 8.84 -0.38 3.45
CA VAL A 102 8.16 -1.49 4.13
C VAL A 102 9.00 -2.77 4.10
N ARG A 103 8.81 -3.62 5.12
CA ARG A 103 9.37 -4.97 5.16
C ARG A 103 8.25 -5.98 5.07
N ILE A 104 8.37 -6.92 4.13
CA ILE A 104 7.41 -8.01 3.93
C ILE A 104 8.13 -9.33 4.17
N CYS A 105 7.60 -10.12 5.09
CA CYS A 105 8.05 -11.49 5.36
C CYS A 105 6.92 -12.43 4.92
N ALA A 106 7.26 -13.50 4.20
CA ALA A 106 6.28 -14.44 3.68
C ALA A 106 6.86 -15.86 3.65
N VAL A 107 5.96 -16.85 3.68
CA VAL A 107 6.32 -18.23 3.37
C VAL A 107 6.69 -18.35 1.88
N PRO A 108 7.45 -19.39 1.48
CA PRO A 108 7.74 -19.62 0.07
C PRO A 108 6.45 -19.77 -0.75
N GLU A 109 6.38 -19.14 -1.93
CA GLU A 109 5.28 -19.39 -2.86
C GLU A 109 5.23 -20.86 -3.29
N GLY A 110 4.02 -21.40 -3.44
CA GLY A 110 3.76 -22.82 -3.68
C GLY A 110 3.62 -23.65 -2.38
N THR A 111 3.86 -23.06 -1.21
CA THR A 111 3.63 -23.74 0.08
C THR A 111 2.14 -23.99 0.29
N VAL A 112 1.78 -25.23 0.66
CA VAL A 112 0.44 -25.59 1.14
C VAL A 112 0.37 -25.30 2.64
N LEU A 113 -0.64 -24.53 3.06
CA LEU A 113 -0.90 -24.17 4.44
C LEU A 113 -2.31 -24.60 4.84
N PRO A 114 -2.55 -24.93 6.13
CA PRO A 114 -3.90 -25.11 6.66
C PRO A 114 -4.70 -23.79 6.67
#